data_AF-A0A519VKG6-F1
#
_entry.id   AF-A0A519VKG6-F1
#
_cell.length_a   1.000
_cell.length_b   1.000
_cell.length_c   1.000
_cell.angle_alpha   90.00
_cell.angle_beta   90.00
_cell.angle_gamma   90.00
#
_symmetry.space_group_name_H-M   'P 1'
#
loop_
_entity.id
_entity.type
_entity.pdbx_description
1 polymer ?
#
loop_
_entity_poly.entity_id
_entity_poly.type
_entity_poly.pdbx_seq_one_letter_code
_entity_poly.pdbx_strand_id
1 'polypeptide(L)'
;MNTFFSIACVAAFGLTLSSCSLGHSASDDLKSSNPAVALQAQKVVELQQQVDAQKKSYKNQKDVVKNREKAVDNQKDMADSEKDKLEALKQQLDGAKQNLKGVKTQAKTM
;
A
#
# COMPACT_ATOMS: atom_id res chain seq x y z
N MET A 1 -17.69 16.11 -0.75
CA MET A 1 -17.19 17.32 -1.42
C MET A 1 -15.70 17.38 -1.19
N ASN A 2 -14.96 17.29 -2.30
CA ASN A 2 -13.51 17.24 -2.39
C ASN A 2 -12.89 18.58 -2.03
N THR A 3 -11.74 18.57 -1.36
CA THR A 3 -10.83 19.72 -1.35
C THR A 3 -9.40 19.28 -1.66
N PHE A 4 -9.08 19.47 -2.94
CA PHE A 4 -7.82 19.99 -3.48
C PHE A 4 -6.52 19.24 -3.15
N PHE A 5 -6.31 18.19 -3.95
CA PHE A 5 -5.02 17.89 -4.56
C PHE A 5 -4.42 19.17 -5.17
N SER A 6 -3.32 19.66 -4.60
CA SER A 6 -2.41 20.60 -5.26
C SER A 6 -1.12 19.86 -5.56
N ILE A 7 -1.13 19.13 -6.68
CA ILE A 7 0.08 18.63 -7.34
C ILE A 7 0.66 19.81 -8.10
N ALA A 8 1.78 20.34 -7.60
CA ALA A 8 2.63 21.20 -8.39
C ALA A 8 4.10 20.85 -8.13
N CYS A 9 4.85 20.88 -9.23
CA CYS A 9 6.31 20.78 -9.33
C CYS A 9 6.91 19.37 -9.33
N VAL A 10 6.76 18.75 -10.50
CA VAL A 10 7.85 18.14 -11.28
C VAL A 10 9.22 18.66 -10.85
N ALA A 11 10.06 17.78 -10.31
CA ALA A 11 11.50 17.88 -10.43
C ALA A 11 12.03 16.49 -10.83
N ALA A 12 12.13 16.33 -12.15
CA ALA A 12 12.85 15.24 -12.76
C ALA A 12 14.32 15.29 -12.32
N PHE A 13 14.70 14.38 -11.42
CA PHE A 13 16.09 13.96 -11.26
C PHE A 13 16.18 12.50 -11.67
N GLY A 14 16.13 12.27 -12.98
CA GLY A 14 16.60 11.04 -13.58
C GLY A 14 18.12 10.98 -13.47
N LEU A 15 18.63 10.57 -12.31
CA LEU A 15 20.02 10.15 -12.16
C LEU A 15 20.15 8.75 -12.75
N THR A 16 20.32 8.67 -14.07
CA THR A 16 20.82 7.45 -14.72
C THR A 16 22.28 7.27 -14.31
N LEU A 17 22.51 6.57 -13.19
CA LEU A 17 23.84 6.16 -12.76
C LEU A 17 24.32 5.06 -13.71
N SER A 18 25.06 5.49 -14.72
CA SER A 18 25.88 4.64 -15.57
C SER A 18 26.83 3.83 -14.68
N SER A 19 26.77 2.52 -14.84
CA SER A 19 27.53 1.53 -14.08
C SER A 19 29.03 1.67 -14.36
N CYS A 20 29.73 2.55 -13.64
CA CYS A 20 31.19 2.50 -13.58
C CYS A 20 31.59 1.39 -12.60
N SER A 21 32.19 0.34 -13.15
CA SER A 21 32.89 -0.69 -12.39
C SER A 21 34.00 -0.05 -11.55
N LEU A 22 33.71 0.29 -10.30
CA LEU A 22 34.72 0.65 -9.29
C LEU A 22 35.49 -0.62 -8.91
N GLY A 23 36.49 -0.96 -9.74
CA GLY A 23 37.43 -2.05 -9.51
C GLY A 23 38.58 -1.71 -8.56
N HIS A 24 38.53 -0.55 -7.88
CA HIS A 24 39.38 -0.24 -6.72
C HIS A 24 38.49 -0.22 -5.48
N SER A 25 38.85 -1.03 -4.48
CA SER A 25 38.09 -1.11 -3.23
C SER A 25 38.12 0.26 -2.55
N ALA A 26 36.95 0.85 -2.27
CA ALA A 26 36.84 2.09 -1.48
C ALA A 26 37.55 1.99 -0.11
N SER A 27 37.81 0.77 0.36
CA SER A 27 38.62 0.48 1.55
C SER A 27 40.12 0.81 1.40
N ASP A 28 40.67 0.78 0.19
CA ASP A 28 42.07 1.15 -0.08
C ASP A 28 42.21 2.68 -0.14
N ASP A 29 41.23 3.36 -0.73
CA ASP A 29 41.18 4.83 -0.80
C ASP A 29 40.93 5.49 0.56
N LEU A 30 40.20 4.82 1.47
CA LEU A 30 40.05 5.25 2.86
C LEU A 30 41.39 5.31 3.62
N LYS A 31 42.41 4.59 3.16
CA LYS A 31 43.78 4.58 3.73
C LYS A 31 44.75 5.44 2.93
N SER A 32 44.29 6.17 1.93
CA SER A 32 45.13 7.03 1.08
C SER A 32 45.83 8.11 1.90
N SER A 33 47.12 8.33 1.63
CA SER A 33 47.88 9.43 2.22
C SER A 33 47.43 10.81 1.72
N ASN A 34 46.60 10.86 0.66
CA ASN A 34 45.96 12.09 0.21
C ASN A 34 44.63 12.28 0.97
N PRO A 35 44.51 13.31 1.84
CA PRO A 35 43.33 13.51 2.67
C PRO A 35 42.05 13.77 1.87
N ALA A 36 42.14 14.35 0.67
CA ALA A 36 40.98 14.57 -0.18
C ALA A 36 40.38 13.25 -0.71
N VAL A 37 41.24 12.29 -1.06
CA VAL A 37 40.84 10.96 -1.54
C VAL A 37 40.20 10.15 -0.42
N ALA A 38 40.78 10.20 0.79
CA ALA A 38 40.23 9.53 1.96
C ALA A 38 38.83 10.06 2.34
N LEU A 39 38.62 11.39 2.30
CA LEU A 39 37.31 12.00 2.55
C LEU A 39 36.27 11.63 1.47
N GLN A 40 36.68 11.59 0.21
CA GLN A 40 35.78 11.21 -0.87
C GLN A 40 35.38 9.74 -0.75
N ALA A 41 36.32 8.85 -0.43
CA ALA A 41 36.05 7.43 -0.20
C ALA A 41 35.08 7.22 0.99
N GLN A 42 35.28 7.96 2.08
CA GLN A 42 34.34 7.96 3.22
C GLN A 42 32.92 8.34 2.79
N LYS A 43 32.78 9.44 2.05
CA LYS A 43 31.47 9.92 1.57
C LYS A 43 30.81 8.91 0.63
N VAL A 44 31.57 8.22 -0.21
CA VAL A 44 31.05 7.14 -1.07
C VAL A 44 30.52 5.98 -0.23
N VAL A 45 31.25 5.56 0.82
CA VAL A 45 30.78 4.50 1.73
C VAL A 45 29.51 4.92 2.47
N GLU A 46 29.43 6.15 2.97
CA GLU A 46 28.24 6.67 3.63
C GLU A 46 27.04 6.71 2.68
N LEU A 47 27.22 7.19 1.45
CA LEU A 47 26.17 7.20 0.44
C LEU A 47 25.72 5.79 0.08
N GLN A 48 26.66 4.83 -0.03
CA GLN A 48 26.33 3.44 -0.29
C GLN A 48 25.47 2.85 0.84
N GLN A 49 25.83 3.09 2.10
CA GLN A 49 25.04 2.67 3.26
C GLN A 49 23.64 3.29 3.26
N GLN A 50 23.52 4.58 2.91
CA GLN A 50 22.22 5.26 2.79
C GLN A 50 21.37 4.65 1.67
N VAL A 51 21.96 4.36 0.51
CA VAL A 51 21.26 3.71 -0.61
C VAL A 51 20.78 2.32 -0.22
N ASP A 52 21.61 1.53 0.47
CA ASP A 52 21.23 0.18 0.91
C ASP A 52 20.12 0.21 1.96
N ALA A 53 20.19 1.14 2.90
CA ALA A 53 19.13 1.38 3.88
C ALA A 53 17.81 1.80 3.21
N GLN A 54 17.88 2.72 2.23
CA GLN A 54 16.71 3.18 1.48
C GLN A 54 16.10 2.04 0.65
N LYS A 55 16.92 1.23 0.00
CA LYS A 55 16.48 0.06 -0.78
C LYS A 55 15.77 -0.96 0.10
N LYS A 56 16.28 -1.20 1.32
CA LYS A 56 15.63 -2.08 2.29
C LYS A 56 14.28 -1.51 2.75
N SER A 57 14.24 -0.22 3.08
CA SER A 57 12.99 0.46 3.46
C SER A 57 11.94 0.38 2.35
N TYR A 58 12.33 0.65 1.10
CA TYR A 58 11.45 0.56 -0.06
C TYR A 58 10.87 -0.85 -0.26
N LYS A 59 11.71 -1.89 -0.15
CA LYS A 59 11.24 -3.29 -0.21
C LYS A 59 10.20 -3.60 0.86
N ASN A 60 10.48 -3.21 2.11
CA ASN A 60 9.55 -3.42 3.22
C ASN A 60 8.22 -2.68 2.99
N GLN A 61 8.27 -1.44 2.49
CA GLN A 61 7.06 -0.68 2.17
C GLN A 61 6.25 -1.34 1.05
N LYS A 62 6.92 -1.87 0.02
CA LYS A 62 6.27 -2.62 -1.07
C LYS A 62 5.51 -3.84 -0.54
N ASP A 63 6.11 -4.60 0.37
CA ASP A 63 5.47 -5.77 0.97
C ASP A 63 4.28 -5.38 1.85
N VAL A 64 4.39 -4.28 2.61
CA VAL A 64 3.27 -3.72 3.39
C VAL A 64 2.11 -3.31 2.49
N VAL A 65 2.38 -2.63 1.36
CA VAL A 65 1.33 -2.23 0.41
C VAL A 65 0.64 -3.47 -0.17
N LYS A 66 1.40 -4.47 -0.59
CA LYS A 66 0.85 -5.73 -1.12
C LYS A 66 -0.03 -6.46 -0.10
N ASN A 67 0.36 -6.45 1.18
CA ASN A 67 -0.45 -7.05 2.24
C ASN A 67 -1.73 -6.24 2.52
N ARG A 68 -1.66 -4.90 2.43
CA ARG A 68 -2.83 -4.02 2.56
C ARG A 68 -3.81 -4.20 1.41
N GLU A 69 -3.32 -4.34 0.17
CA GLU A 69 -4.16 -4.63 -1.00
C GLU A 69 -4.99 -5.90 -0.78
N LYS A 70 -4.34 -7.00 -0.37
CA LYS A 70 -5.05 -8.25 -0.03
C LYS A 70 -6.07 -8.09 1.09
N ALA A 71 -5.76 -7.29 2.11
CA ALA A 71 -6.68 -7.04 3.21
C ALA A 71 -7.93 -6.26 2.73
N VAL A 72 -7.74 -5.29 1.82
CA VAL A 72 -8.83 -4.54 1.21
C VAL A 72 -9.69 -5.45 0.32
N ASP A 73 -9.08 -6.33 -0.47
CA ASP A 73 -9.81 -7.30 -1.29
C ASP A 73 -10.68 -8.22 -0.42
N ASN A 74 -10.12 -8.78 0.65
CA ASN A 74 -10.89 -9.58 1.60
C ASN A 74 -12.03 -8.79 2.27
N GLN A 75 -11.81 -7.52 2.59
CA GLN A 75 -12.86 -6.66 3.14
C GLN A 75 -13.98 -6.40 2.14
N LYS A 76 -13.66 -6.26 0.86
CA LYS A 76 -14.65 -6.12 -0.21
C LYS A 76 -15.51 -7.38 -0.31
N ASP A 77 -14.90 -8.56 -0.33
CA ASP A 77 -15.64 -9.83 -0.39
C ASP A 77 -16.57 -10.02 0.82
N MET A 78 -16.11 -9.64 2.01
CA MET A 78 -16.95 -9.66 3.21
C MET A 78 -18.14 -8.68 3.10
N ALA A 79 -17.90 -7.46 2.62
CA ALA A 79 -18.94 -6.46 2.45
C ALA A 79 -20.00 -6.90 1.42
N ASP A 80 -19.58 -7.51 0.31
CA ASP A 80 -20.48 -8.06 -0.70
C ASP A 80 -21.31 -9.21 -0.10
N SER A 81 -20.70 -10.11 0.68
CA SER A 81 -21.43 -11.18 1.37
C SER A 81 -22.44 -10.64 2.41
N GLU A 82 -22.09 -9.60 3.16
CA GLU A 82 -23.00 -8.97 4.11
C GLU A 82 -24.17 -8.26 3.41
N LYS A 83 -23.93 -7.67 2.24
CA LYS A 83 -24.99 -7.09 1.42
C LYS A 83 -25.98 -8.15 0.96
N ASP A 84 -25.51 -9.29 0.46
CA ASP A 84 -26.36 -10.41 0.04
C ASP A 84 -27.20 -10.94 1.21
N LYS A 85 -26.60 -11.10 2.39
CA LYS A 85 -27.33 -11.50 3.62
C LYS A 85 -28.39 -10.49 3.99
N LEU A 86 -28.11 -9.19 3.88
CA LEU A 86 -29.07 -8.13 4.18
C LEU A 86 -30.25 -8.16 3.19
N GLU A 87 -29.99 -8.40 1.91
CA GLU A 87 -31.06 -8.53 0.90
C GLU A 87 -31.94 -9.76 1.18
N ALA A 88 -31.35 -10.90 1.54
CA ALA A 88 -32.10 -12.08 1.94
C ALA A 88 -32.98 -11.83 3.18
N LEU A 89 -32.44 -11.16 4.20
CA LEU A 89 -33.20 -10.80 5.41
C LEU A 89 -34.36 -9.84 5.10
N LYS A 90 -34.19 -8.90 4.17
CA LYS A 90 -35.28 -8.02 3.71
C LYS A 90 -36.40 -8.83 3.05
N GLN A 91 -36.06 -9.76 2.16
CA GLN A 91 -37.04 -10.63 1.51
C GLN A 91 -37.81 -11.50 2.53
N GLN A 92 -37.11 -12.07 3.51
CA GLN A 92 -37.74 -12.83 4.59
C GLN A 92 -38.69 -11.97 5.42
N LEU A 93 -38.28 -10.74 5.76
CA LEU A 93 -39.11 -9.80 6.50
C LEU A 93 -40.37 -9.44 5.72
N ASP A 94 -40.25 -9.18 4.42
CA ASP A 94 -41.40 -8.83 3.59
C ASP A 94 -42.36 -10.01 3.40
N GLY A 95 -41.85 -11.24 3.24
CA GLY A 95 -42.66 -12.45 3.26
C GLY A 95 -43.39 -12.65 4.59
N ALA A 96 -42.71 -12.45 5.73
CA ALA A 96 -43.33 -12.53 7.05
C ALA A 96 -44.44 -11.49 7.24
N LYS A 97 -44.24 -10.25 6.76
CA LYS A 97 -45.28 -9.21 6.78
C LYS A 97 -46.50 -9.60 5.94
N GLN A 98 -46.29 -10.18 4.75
CA GLN A 98 -47.39 -10.64 3.89
C GLN A 98 -48.16 -11.79 4.53
N ASN A 99 -47.46 -12.77 5.10
CA ASN A 99 -48.09 -13.89 5.81
C ASN A 99 -48.93 -13.39 6.99
N LEU A 100 -48.41 -12.46 7.80
CA LEU A 100 -49.15 -11.86 8.91
C LEU A 100 -50.42 -11.15 8.43
N LYS A 101 -50.35 -10.40 7.32
CA LYS A 101 -51.53 -9.78 6.71
C LYS A 101 -52.56 -10.82 6.29
N GLY A 102 -52.13 -11.91 5.65
CA GLY A 102 -53.00 -13.02 5.24
C GLY A 102 -53.72 -13.67 6.42
N VAL A 103 -52.98 -14.03 7.47
CA VAL A 103 -53.54 -14.60 8.71
C VAL A 103 -54.54 -13.64 9.36
N LYS A 104 -54.21 -12.34 9.43
CA LYS A 104 -55.11 -11.33 9.99
C LYS A 104 -56.40 -11.17 9.19
N THR A 105 -56.34 -11.29 7.86
CA THR A 105 -57.54 -11.27 7.00
C THR A 105 -58.38 -12.51 7.23
N GLN A 106 -57.78 -13.71 7.23
CA GLN A 106 -58.49 -14.96 7.50
C GLN A 106 -59.20 -14.95 8.85
N ALA A 107 -58.52 -14.51 9.90
CA ALA A 107 -59.07 -14.40 11.26
C ALA A 107 -60.23 -13.39 11.37
N LYS A 108 -60.34 -12.42 10.46
CA LYS A 108 -61.48 -11.49 10.41
C LYS A 108 -62.68 -12.03 9.64
N THR A 109 -62.46 -13.00 8.75
CA THR A 109 -63.49 -13.57 7.87
C THR A 109 -64.04 -14.91 8.39
N MET A 110 -63.47 -15.42 9.49
CA MET A 110 -63.99 -16.53 10.29
C MET A 110 -64.91 -16.00 11.38
#